data_AF-A0A0D0E5C7-F1
#
_entry.id   AF-A0A0D0E5C7-F1
#
_cell.length_a   1.000
_cell.length_b   1.000
_cell.length_c   1.000
_cell.angle_alpha   90.00
_cell.angle_beta   90.00
_cell.angle_gamma   90.00
#
_symmetry.space_group_name_H-M   'P 1'
#
loop_
_entity.id
_entity.type
_entity.pdbx_description
1 polymer ?
#
loop_
_entity_poly.entity_id
_entity_poly.type
_entity_poly.pdbx_seq_one_letter_code
_entity_poly.pdbx_strand_id
1 'polypeptide(L)'
;MRASTQDFNLAVYEIVKAIPPRKVITCGHIAKLLGVPKQARQVRNAVNFISHMNPPVAWHRVISTSGVISTHGANAQQHLLEVEGVEVYVGIVGETRVMVDRWGWSPKMGDPKLGMRFEAEEETEWGA
;
A
#
# COMPACT_ATOMS: atom_id res chain seq x y z
N MET A 1 9.28 20.87 10.97
CA MET A 1 8.74 20.01 12.04
C MET A 1 8.89 18.59 11.53
N ARG A 2 9.70 17.74 12.18
CA ARG A 2 9.94 16.37 11.70
C ARG A 2 8.59 15.65 11.56
N ALA A 3 8.31 15.10 10.40
CA ALA A 3 7.13 14.27 10.24
C ALA A 3 7.30 13.00 11.10
N SER A 4 6.36 12.76 12.00
CA SER A 4 6.42 11.63 12.92
C SER A 4 6.01 10.33 12.22
N THR A 5 6.35 9.18 12.81
CA THR A 5 5.83 7.87 12.37
C THR A 5 4.29 7.86 12.35
N GLN A 6 3.65 8.61 13.25
CA GLN A 6 2.20 8.76 13.28
C GLN A 6 1.67 9.50 12.04
N ASP A 7 2.33 10.59 11.64
CA ASP A 7 1.96 11.33 10.42
C ASP A 7 2.13 10.47 9.17
N PHE A 8 3.20 9.66 9.11
CA PHE A 8 3.41 8.71 8.02
C PHE A 8 2.29 7.66 7.95
N ASN A 9 1.93 7.06 9.08
CA ASN A 9 0.86 6.06 9.15
C ASN A 9 -0.50 6.65 8.77
N LEU A 10 -0.79 7.89 9.19
CA LEU A 10 -2.00 8.62 8.81
C LEU A 10 -2.04 8.89 7.31
N ALA A 11 -0.92 9.30 6.70
CA ALA A 11 -0.85 9.52 5.27
C ALA A 11 -1.05 8.23 4.47
N VAL A 12 -0.48 7.10 4.92
CA VAL A 12 -0.76 5.78 4.34
C VAL A 12 -2.25 5.44 4.48
N TYR A 13 -2.84 5.62 5.66
CA TYR A 13 -4.24 5.34 5.94
C TYR A 13 -5.21 6.07 5.00
N GLU A 14 -4.98 7.36 4.74
CA GLU A 14 -5.83 8.12 3.81
C GLU A 14 -5.71 7.60 2.36
N ILE A 15 -4.52 7.18 1.94
CA ILE A 15 -4.33 6.54 0.64
C ILE A 15 -5.11 5.22 0.58
N VAL A 16 -5.03 4.38 1.62
CA VAL A 16 -5.75 3.09 1.65
C VAL A 16 -7.26 3.27 1.54
N LYS A 17 -7.82 4.26 2.23
CA LYS A 17 -9.26 4.59 2.12
C LYS A 17 -9.68 5.05 0.74
N ALA A 18 -8.80 5.71 0.01
CA ALA A 18 -9.08 6.23 -1.32
C ALA A 18 -9.05 5.15 -2.42
N ILE A 19 -8.49 3.96 -2.15
CA ILE A 19 -8.39 2.89 -3.16
C ILE A 19 -9.81 2.43 -3.54
N PRO A 20 -10.22 2.53 -4.82
CA PRO A 20 -11.53 2.08 -5.25
C PRO A 20 -11.73 0.56 -5.03
N PRO A 21 -12.98 0.09 -4.88
CA PRO A 21 -13.29 -1.33 -4.96
C PRO A 21 -12.77 -1.95 -6.27
N ARG A 22 -12.44 -3.24 -6.23
CA ARG A 22 -11.93 -3.99 -7.39
C ARG A 22 -10.61 -3.46 -7.93
N LYS A 23 -9.86 -2.71 -7.13
CA LYS A 23 -8.56 -2.16 -7.51
C LYS A 23 -7.54 -2.40 -6.41
N VAL A 24 -6.28 -2.48 -6.84
CA VAL A 24 -5.13 -2.68 -5.95
C VAL A 24 -4.06 -1.62 -6.17
N ILE A 25 -3.28 -1.35 -5.14
CA ILE A 25 -2.09 -0.50 -5.23
C ILE A 25 -0.93 -1.18 -4.53
N THR A 26 0.30 -0.97 -5.01
CA THR A 26 1.48 -1.57 -4.40
C THR A 26 2.05 -0.67 -3.29
N CYS A 27 2.70 -1.28 -2.29
CA CYS A 27 3.41 -0.53 -1.24
C CYS A 27 4.42 0.47 -1.85
N GLY A 28 5.11 0.09 -2.93
CA GLY A 28 6.02 0.97 -3.65
C GLY A 28 5.32 2.15 -4.33
N HIS A 29 4.12 1.97 -4.88
CA HIS A 29 3.35 3.08 -5.45
C HIS A 29 2.86 4.04 -4.37
N ILE A 30 2.37 3.54 -3.22
CA ILE A 30 2.03 4.40 -2.08
C ILE A 30 3.25 5.21 -1.63
N ALA A 31 4.42 4.57 -1.48
CA ALA A 31 5.64 5.26 -1.09
C ALA A 31 6.04 6.37 -2.09
N LYS A 32 5.85 6.14 -3.39
CA LYS A 32 6.04 7.16 -4.43
C LYS A 32 5.03 8.31 -4.32
N LEU A 33 3.75 8.02 -4.08
CA LEU A 33 2.71 9.04 -3.89
C LEU A 33 3.04 9.96 -2.70
N LEU A 34 3.60 9.38 -1.65
CA LEU A 34 4.04 10.10 -0.46
C LEU A 34 5.34 10.88 -0.66
N GLY A 35 6.08 10.71 -1.77
CA GLY A 35 7.37 11.37 -1.98
C GLY A 35 8.58 10.66 -1.34
N VAL A 36 8.38 9.42 -0.90
CA VAL A 36 9.37 8.62 -0.14
C VAL A 36 9.61 7.25 -0.79
N PRO A 37 10.07 7.20 -2.05
CA PRO A 37 10.08 5.98 -2.86
C PRO A 37 10.86 4.81 -2.25
N LYS A 38 11.84 5.08 -1.37
CA LYS A 38 12.64 4.06 -0.67
C LYS A 38 11.96 3.45 0.56
N GLN A 39 10.77 3.94 0.96
CA GLN A 39 10.09 3.56 2.21
C GLN A 39 8.94 2.54 2.03
N ALA A 40 8.95 1.74 0.96
CA ALA A 40 7.92 0.72 0.72
C ALA A 40 7.75 -0.28 1.89
N ARG A 41 8.84 -0.59 2.61
CA ARG A 41 8.79 -1.43 3.83
C ARG A 41 8.04 -0.75 4.98
N GLN A 42 8.21 0.56 5.15
CA GLN A 42 7.47 1.31 6.17
C GLN A 42 5.98 1.36 5.84
N VAL A 43 5.62 1.54 4.56
CA VAL A 43 4.23 1.42 4.10
C VAL A 43 3.64 0.06 4.47
N ARG A 44 4.39 -1.03 4.24
CA ARG A 44 3.93 -2.37 4.59
C ARG A 44 3.68 -2.53 6.10
N ASN A 45 4.52 -1.93 6.95
CA ASN A 45 4.30 -1.92 8.39
C ASN A 45 3.03 -1.13 8.76
N ALA A 46 2.83 0.05 8.16
CA ALA A 46 1.61 0.85 8.35
C ALA A 46 0.35 0.08 7.95
N VAL A 47 0.36 -0.60 6.79
CA VAL A 47 -0.76 -1.45 6.33
C VAL A 47 -1.04 -2.59 7.29
N ASN A 48 0.00 -3.20 7.88
CA ASN A 48 -0.18 -4.24 8.90
C ASN A 48 -0.91 -3.67 10.12
N PHE A 49 -0.54 -2.49 10.61
CA PHE A 49 -1.27 -1.83 11.69
C PHE A 49 -2.73 -1.51 11.32
N ILE A 50 -2.96 -1.01 10.09
CA ILE A 50 -4.30 -0.71 9.57
C ILE A 50 -5.16 -1.97 9.48
N SER A 51 -4.57 -3.14 9.21
CA SER A 51 -5.30 -4.41 9.10
C SER A 51 -6.03 -4.86 10.37
N HIS A 52 -5.65 -4.30 11.52
CA HIS A 52 -6.25 -4.58 12.83
C HIS A 52 -7.20 -3.48 13.32
N MET A 53 -7.46 -2.45 12.50
CA MET A 53 -8.33 -1.33 12.88
C MET A 53 -9.82 -1.73 12.86
N ASN A 54 -10.57 -1.08 13.75
CA ASN A 54 -12.03 -1.14 13.82
C ASN A 54 -12.58 0.30 13.83
N PRO A 55 -13.45 0.70 12.89
CA PRO A 55 -14.03 -0.09 11.81
C PRO A 55 -12.99 -0.57 10.77
N PRO A 56 -13.28 -1.66 10.05
CA PRO A 56 -12.35 -2.21 9.08
C PRO A 56 -12.07 -1.25 7.92
N VAL A 57 -10.82 -1.21 7.49
CA VAL A 57 -10.33 -0.43 6.35
C VAL A 57 -9.95 -1.41 5.24
N ALA A 58 -10.02 -1.00 3.96
CA ALA A 58 -9.73 -1.86 2.80
C ALA A 58 -8.23 -2.15 2.59
N TRP A 59 -7.53 -2.55 3.66
CA TRP A 59 -6.10 -2.86 3.67
C TRP A 59 -5.73 -3.96 2.67
N HIS A 60 -6.65 -4.88 2.38
CA HIS A 60 -6.45 -6.01 1.45
C HIS A 60 -6.17 -5.55 0.02
N ARG A 61 -6.56 -4.32 -0.33
CA ARG A 61 -6.26 -3.69 -1.63
C ARG A 61 -4.81 -3.22 -1.76
N VAL A 62 -4.02 -3.24 -0.68
CA VAL A 62 -2.59 -2.91 -0.72
C VAL A 62 -1.75 -4.19 -0.80
N ILE A 63 -0.96 -4.31 -1.85
CA ILE A 63 -0.16 -5.51 -2.14
C ILE A 63 1.34 -5.19 -2.16
N SER A 64 2.18 -6.23 -2.21
CA SER A 64 3.63 -6.02 -2.29
C SER A 64 4.03 -5.27 -3.57
N THR A 65 5.24 -4.70 -3.59
CA THR A 65 5.80 -4.09 -4.81
C THR A 65 5.90 -5.08 -5.99
N SER A 66 6.06 -6.38 -5.71
CA SER A 66 6.09 -7.43 -6.74
C SER A 66 4.70 -7.92 -7.17
N GLY A 67 3.61 -7.42 -6.58
CA GLY A 67 2.25 -7.90 -6.86
C GLY A 67 1.87 -9.18 -6.12
N VAL A 68 2.70 -9.61 -5.16
CA VAL A 68 2.42 -10.73 -4.26
C VAL A 68 1.50 -10.25 -3.14
N ILE A 69 0.47 -11.04 -2.82
CA ILE A 69 -0.41 -10.78 -1.68
C ILE A 69 0.08 -11.52 -0.44
N SER A 70 -0.20 -10.95 0.73
CA SER A 70 0.19 -11.53 1.99
C SER A 70 -0.67 -12.74 2.33
N THR A 71 -0.05 -13.88 2.62
CA THR A 71 -0.71 -15.05 3.22
C THR A 71 -0.56 -15.02 4.76
N HIS A 72 -0.73 -13.85 5.39
CA HIS A 72 -0.78 -13.81 6.86
C HIS A 72 -2.11 -14.43 7.32
N GLY A 73 -2.04 -15.61 7.94
CA GLY A 73 -3.21 -16.37 8.40
C GLY A 73 -3.99 -17.08 7.28
N ALA A 74 -5.29 -17.32 7.53
CA ALA A 74 -6.19 -18.14 6.72
C ALA A 74 -6.63 -17.52 5.38
N ASN A 75 -5.70 -16.98 4.57
CA ASN A 75 -5.98 -16.40 3.26
C ASN A 75 -6.97 -15.21 3.26
N ALA A 76 -7.04 -14.45 4.36
CA ALA A 76 -7.99 -13.33 4.49
C ALA A 76 -7.83 -12.27 3.38
N GLN A 77 -6.59 -11.90 3.03
CA GLN A 77 -6.35 -10.93 1.95
C GLN A 77 -6.85 -11.45 0.61
N GLN A 78 -6.56 -12.71 0.29
CA GLN A 78 -7.02 -13.35 -0.94
C GLN A 78 -8.55 -13.36 -1.00
N HIS A 79 -9.20 -13.85 0.06
CA HIS A 79 -10.65 -13.94 0.14
C HIS A 79 -11.33 -12.57 -0.05
N LEU A 80 -10.83 -11.52 0.61
CA LEU A 80 -11.39 -10.17 0.48
C LEU A 80 -11.23 -9.60 -0.93
N LEU A 81 -10.12 -9.90 -1.60
CA LEU A 81 -9.91 -9.51 -3.00
C LEU A 81 -10.85 -10.26 -3.95
N GLU A 82 -10.99 -11.57 -3.77
CA GLU A 82 -11.89 -12.42 -4.55
C GLU A 82 -13.37 -12.02 -4.37
N VAL A 83 -13.79 -11.63 -3.16
CA VAL A 83 -15.13 -11.10 -2.87
C VAL A 83 -15.39 -9.80 -3.64
N GLU A 84 -14.37 -8.98 -3.86
CA GLU A 84 -14.47 -7.81 -4.75
C GLU A 84 -14.37 -8.18 -6.24
N GLY A 85 -14.16 -9.45 -6.57
CA GLY A 85 -13.98 -9.93 -7.93
C GLY A 85 -12.64 -9.55 -8.54
N VAL A 86 -11.60 -9.37 -7.71
CA VAL A 86 -10.20 -9.28 -8.17
C VAL A 86 -9.65 -10.70 -8.33
N GLU A 87 -9.21 -11.01 -9.54
CA GLU A 87 -8.60 -12.31 -9.85
C GLU A 87 -7.20 -12.42 -9.25
N VAL A 88 -6.96 -13.51 -8.53
CA VAL A 88 -5.64 -13.92 -8.06
C VAL A 88 -5.14 -15.13 -8.85
N TYR A 89 -3.83 -15.30 -8.92
CA TYR A 89 -3.21 -16.47 -9.55
C TYR A 89 -2.00 -16.93 -8.75
N VAL A 90 -1.63 -18.20 -8.93
CA VAL A 90 -0.43 -18.78 -8.32
C VAL A 90 0.76 -18.57 -9.26
N GLY A 91 1.82 -17.96 -8.73
CA GLY A 91 3.09 -17.77 -9.42
C GLY A 91 3.87 -19.07 -9.57
N ILE A 92 4.96 -19.00 -10.34
CA ILE A 92 5.78 -20.18 -10.67
C ILE A 92 6.41 -20.79 -9.41
N VAL A 93 6.68 -19.98 -8.37
CA VAL A 93 7.27 -20.45 -7.11
C VAL A 93 6.22 -20.70 -6.03
N GLY A 94 4.93 -20.77 -6.40
CA GLY A 94 3.82 -21.15 -5.52
C GLY A 94 3.18 -19.99 -4.73
N GLU A 95 3.60 -18.75 -4.96
CA GLU A 95 3.09 -17.57 -4.28
C GLU A 95 1.81 -17.02 -4.94
N THR A 96 0.86 -16.54 -4.14
CA THR A 96 -0.37 -15.92 -4.68
C THR A 96 -0.13 -14.47 -5.10
N ARG A 97 -0.61 -14.11 -6.29
CA ARG A 97 -0.34 -12.82 -6.95
C ARG A 97 -1.59 -12.19 -7.55
N VAL A 98 -1.52 -10.89 -7.78
CA VAL A 98 -2.51 -10.11 -8.53
C VAL A 98 -1.83 -9.45 -9.73
N MET A 99 -2.47 -9.48 -10.89
CA MET A 99 -1.98 -8.76 -12.08
C MET A 99 -2.21 -7.26 -11.91
N VAL A 100 -1.15 -6.53 -11.53
CA VAL A 100 -1.20 -5.07 -11.34
C VAL A 100 -1.61 -4.34 -12.61
N ASP A 101 -1.24 -4.83 -13.79
CA ASP A 101 -1.61 -4.19 -15.06
C ASP A 101 -3.12 -4.19 -15.30
N ARG A 102 -3.83 -5.21 -14.81
CA ARG A 102 -5.29 -5.34 -14.94
C ARG A 102 -6.02 -4.63 -13.80
N TRP A 103 -5.56 -4.84 -12.57
CA TRP A 103 -6.28 -4.43 -11.36
C TRP A 103 -5.70 -3.19 -10.68
N GLY A 104 -4.61 -2.63 -11.19
CA GLY A 104 -3.90 -1.50 -10.63
C GLY A 104 -4.74 -0.23 -10.57
N TRP A 105 -4.61 0.48 -9.46
CA TRP A 105 -5.02 1.86 -9.29
C TRP A 105 -3.80 2.77 -9.41
N SER A 106 -3.87 3.73 -10.33
CA SER A 106 -2.80 4.69 -10.59
C SER A 106 -3.37 6.10 -10.51
N PRO A 107 -3.54 6.65 -9.29
CA PRO A 107 -3.92 8.05 -9.15
C PRO A 107 -2.80 8.95 -9.67
N LYS A 108 -3.17 10.09 -10.24
CA LYS A 108 -2.18 11.08 -10.68
C LYS A 108 -1.52 11.71 -9.46
N MET A 109 -0.23 12.02 -9.57
CA MET A 109 0.46 12.80 -8.54
C MET A 109 -0.21 14.17 -8.43
N GLY A 110 -0.64 14.55 -7.22
CA GLY A 110 -1.44 15.77 -7.01
C GLY A 110 -2.94 15.60 -7.22
N ASP A 111 -3.46 14.37 -7.28
CA ASP A 111 -4.91 14.12 -7.21
C ASP A 111 -5.48 14.82 -5.96
N PRO A 112 -6.46 15.73 -6.11
CA PRO A 112 -7.07 16.45 -4.99
C PRO A 112 -7.62 15.52 -3.90
N LYS A 113 -7.98 14.28 -4.25
CA LYS A 113 -8.46 13.26 -3.30
C LYS A 113 -7.37 12.70 -2.39
N LEU A 114 -6.10 12.86 -2.76
CA LEU A 114 -4.95 12.28 -2.07
C LEU A 114 -4.20 13.28 -1.19
N GLY A 115 -4.38 14.59 -1.42
CA GLY A 115 -4.17 15.70 -0.46
C GLY A 115 -2.85 15.80 0.32
N MET A 116 -1.88 14.91 0.16
CA MET A 116 -0.72 14.79 1.05
C MET A 116 0.57 14.58 0.27
N ARG A 117 1.57 15.39 0.62
CA ARG A 117 2.98 15.13 0.33
C ARG A 117 3.67 14.91 1.67
N PHE A 118 4.37 13.80 1.82
CA PHE A 118 5.19 13.54 2.99
C PHE A 118 6.61 13.99 2.66
N GLU A 119 7.06 15.11 3.23
CA GLU A 119 8.43 15.56 3.09
C GLU A 119 9.32 14.70 4.03
N ALA A 120 9.93 13.64 3.49
CA ALA A 120 11.04 13.01 4.19
C ALA A 120 12.27 13.90 4.06
N GLU A 121 12.89 14.25 5.19
CA GLU A 121 14.20 14.89 5.23
C GLU A 121 15.20 14.02 4.46
N GLU A 122 15.89 14.60 3.46
CA GLU A 122 17.07 13.97 2.87
C GLU A 122 18.11 13.78 3.98
N GLU A 123 18.53 12.54 4.20
CA GLU A 123 19.68 12.24 5.04
C GLU A 123 20.90 12.87 4.36
N THR A 124 21.28 14.08 4.79
CA THR A 124 22.51 14.74 4.34
C THR A 124 23.69 13.82 4.67
N GLU A 125 24.22 13.23 3.61
CA GLU A 125 25.47 12.51 3.53
C GLU A 125 26.61 13.43 4.00
N TRP A 126 26.98 13.35 5.28
CA TRP A 126 28.26 13.84 5.79
C TRP A 126 29.14 12.64 6.12
N GLY A 127 29.71 12.03 5.09
CA GLY A 127 30.90 11.20 5.20
C GLY A 127 32.10 12.03 4.76
N ALA A 128 32.71 12.76 5.69
CA ALA A 128 34.06 13.31 5.54
C ALA A 128 35.09 12.27 6.01
#